data_AF-A0A962HAV6-F1
#
_entry.id   AF-A0A962HAV6-F1
#
_cell.length_a   1.000
_cell.length_b   1.000
_cell.length_c   1.000
_cell.angle_alpha   90.00
_cell.angle_beta   90.00
_cell.angle_gamma   90.00
#
_symmetry.space_group_name_H-M   'P 1'
#
loop_
_entity.id
_entity.type
_entity.pdbx_description
1 polymer ?
#
loop_
_entity_poly.entity_id
_entity_poly.type
_entity_poly.pdbx_seq_one_letter_code
_entity_poly.pdbx_strand_id
1 'polypeptide(L)' 'KVNGRSPWVIRAQWQHPVTSKVHMFQSENLWFDPSEFIGDREQIGIRIDADQPERHRVDISWLPKQA' A
#
# COMPACT_ATOMS: atom_id res chain seq x y z
N LYS A 1 -6.03 -4.14 17.64
CA LYS A 1 -6.00 -5.61 17.44
C LYS A 1 -7.43 -6.08 17.24
N VAL A 2 -7.73 -6.82 16.18
CA VAL A 2 -9.01 -7.54 16.05
C VAL A 2 -8.70 -8.99 16.37
N ASN A 3 -9.41 -9.60 17.33
CA ASN A 3 -9.19 -10.98 17.77
C ASN A 3 -7.72 -11.34 18.09
N GLY A 4 -6.98 -10.42 18.72
CA GLY A 4 -5.58 -10.65 19.13
C GLY A 4 -4.53 -10.54 18.03
N ARG A 5 -4.92 -10.45 16.75
CA ARG A 5 -4.02 -10.29 15.61
C ARG A 5 -3.90 -8.82 15.21
N SER A 6 -2.69 -8.40 14.84
CA SER A 6 -2.44 -7.13 14.17
C SER A 6 -2.53 -7.34 12.66
N PRO A 7 -3.16 -6.43 11.90
CA PRO A 7 -3.19 -6.54 10.46
C PRO A 7 -1.80 -6.30 9.88
N TRP A 8 -1.55 -6.92 8.73
CA TRP A 8 -0.47 -6.55 7.83
C TRP A 8 -0.86 -5.29 7.07
N VAL A 9 0.14 -4.51 6.71
CA VAL A 9 -0.02 -3.35 5.83
C VAL A 9 1.16 -3.30 4.86
N ILE A 10 0.90 -2.98 3.59
CA ILE A 10 1.95 -2.68 2.64
C ILE A 10 2.28 -1.21 2.77
N ARG A 11 3.56 -0.89 2.96
CA ARG A 11 4.08 0.47 2.95
C ARG A 11 4.93 0.67 1.71
N ALA A 12 4.71 1.77 1.02
CA ALA A 12 5.51 2.20 -0.11
C ALA A 12 5.97 3.63 0.11
N GLN A 13 7.17 3.95 -0.39
CA GLN A 13 7.70 5.29 -0.37
C GLN A 13 7.99 5.74 -1.80
N TRP A 14 7.76 7.02 -2.06
CA TRP A 14 8.14 7.65 -3.31
C TRP A 14 8.75 9.00 -3.03
N GLN A 15 9.88 9.29 -3.68
CA GLN A 15 10.53 10.59 -3.59
C GLN A 15 10.15 11.43 -4.79
N HIS A 16 9.62 12.62 -4.54
CA HIS A 16 9.29 13.57 -5.57
C HIS A 16 10.58 14.05 -6.27
N PRO A 17 10.74 13.87 -7.59
CA PRO A 17 12.02 14.09 -8.28
C PRO A 17 12.48 15.56 -8.28
N VAL A 18 11.52 16.51 -8.29
CA VAL A 18 11.82 17.95 -8.30
C VAL A 18 11.99 18.56 -6.90
N THR A 19 11.14 18.18 -5.94
CA THR A 19 11.10 18.81 -4.61
C THR A 19 11.85 18.01 -3.54
N SER A 20 12.30 16.80 -3.87
CA SER A 20 12.90 15.82 -2.96
C SER A 20 12.03 15.40 -1.77
N LYS A 21 10.75 15.80 -1.76
CA LYS A 21 9.79 15.41 -0.72
C LYS A 21 9.53 13.91 -0.78
N VAL A 22 9.57 13.25 0.37
CA VAL A 22 9.23 11.82 0.50
C VAL A 22 7.75 11.70 0.83
N HIS A 23 7.02 10.98 -0.02
CA HIS A 23 5.64 10.61 0.19
C HIS A 23 5.58 9.16 0.68
N MET A 24 4.86 8.95 1.78
CA MET A 24 4.63 7.62 2.36
C MET A 24 3.20 7.18 2.07
N PHE A 25 3.06 5.99 1.55
CA PHE A 25 1.77 5.40 1.21
C PHE A 25 1.57 4.11 1.99
N GLN A 26 0.31 3.84 2.32
CA GLN A 26 -0.08 2.67 3.09
C GLN A 26 -1.35 2.06 2.47
N SER A 27 -1.39 0.74 2.39
CA SER A 27 -2.59 -0.01 2.04
C SER A 27 -3.64 0.02 3.15
N GLU A 28 -4.83 -0.48 2.82
CA GLU A 28 -5.79 -0.94 3.83
C GLU A 28 -5.25 -2.15 4.61
N ASN A 29 -5.95 -2.51 5.69
CA ASN A 29 -5.57 -3.60 6.57
C ASN A 29 -5.70 -4.95 5.84
N LEU A 30 -4.61 -5.71 5.83
CA LEU A 30 -4.55 -7.07 5.28
C LEU A 30 -4.54 -8.07 6.45
N TRP A 31 -5.46 -9.04 6.44
CA TRP A 31 -5.56 -10.03 7.52
C TRP A 31 -4.84 -11.34 7.21
N PHE A 32 -4.01 -11.34 6.18
CA PHE A 32 -3.07 -12.40 5.81
C PHE A 32 -1.71 -11.77 5.48
N ASP A 33 -0.66 -12.58 5.49
CA ASP A 33 0.69 -12.12 5.16
C ASP A 33 0.80 -11.90 3.63
N PRO A 34 1.00 -10.66 3.15
CA PRO A 34 1.08 -10.39 1.72
C PRO A 34 2.46 -10.71 1.12
N SER A 35 3.46 -11.06 1.93
CA SER A 35 4.86 -11.15 1.49
C SER A 35 5.05 -12.12 0.33
N GLU A 36 4.34 -13.25 0.32
CA GLU A 36 4.39 -14.25 -0.76
C GLU A 36 3.84 -13.74 -2.09
N PHE A 37 2.92 -12.77 -2.06
CA PHE A 37 2.28 -12.23 -3.26
C PHE A 37 3.01 -11.01 -3.80
N ILE A 38 3.78 -10.32 -2.96
CA ILE A 38 4.64 -9.20 -3.37
C ILE A 38 5.77 -9.75 -4.26
N GLY A 39 6.36 -10.89 -3.88
CA GLY A 39 7.50 -11.49 -4.60
C GLY A 39 8.65 -10.50 -4.74
N ASP A 40 9.26 -10.46 -5.93
CA ASP A 40 10.39 -9.57 -6.26
C ASP A 40 9.96 -8.19 -6.77
N ARG A 41 8.69 -7.79 -6.54
CA ARG A 41 8.20 -6.49 -7.01
C ARG A 41 8.85 -5.36 -6.23
N GLU A 42 9.64 -4.55 -6.92
CA GLU A 42 10.20 -3.32 -6.36
C GLU A 42 9.20 -2.14 -6.37
N GLN A 43 8.14 -2.24 -7.17
CA GLN A 43 7.17 -1.15 -7.38
C GLN A 43 5.74 -1.64 -7.22
N ILE A 44 4.91 -0.74 -6.69
CA ILE A 44 3.47 -0.95 -6.52
C ILE A 44 2.71 0.24 -7.09
N GLY A 45 1.57 -0.04 -7.73
CA GLY A 45 0.68 1.01 -8.23
C GLY A 45 0.04 1.78 -7.08
N ILE A 46 -0.04 3.10 -7.21
CA ILE A 46 -0.70 3.97 -6.24
C ILE A 46 -1.67 4.85 -7.01
N ARG A 47 -2.93 4.84 -6.61
CA ARG A 47 -3.98 5.70 -7.15
C ARG A 47 -4.12 6.90 -6.23
N ILE A 48 -3.93 8.09 -6.78
CA ILE A 48 -4.07 9.36 -6.06
C ILE A 48 -5.37 9.99 -6.53
N ASP A 49 -6.16 10.50 -5.59
CA ASP A 49 -7.34 11.30 -5.91
C ASP A 49 -6.88 12.65 -6.50
N ALA A 50 -7.29 12.94 -7.73
CA ALA A 50 -6.86 14.16 -8.43
C ALA A 50 -7.43 15.43 -7.79
N ASP A 51 -8.60 15.34 -7.16
CA ASP A 51 -9.26 16.46 -6.49
C ASP A 51 -8.74 16.64 -5.04
N GLN A 52 -8.19 15.58 -4.44
CA GLN A 52 -7.62 15.57 -3.08
C GLN A 52 -6.31 14.75 -3.03
N PRO A 53 -5.15 15.32 -3.41
CA PRO A 53 -3.88 14.58 -3.54
C PRO A 53 -3.37 13.92 -2.25
N GLU A 54 -3.83 14.38 -1.08
CA GLU A 54 -3.60 13.73 0.21
C GLU A 54 -4.32 12.38 0.36
N ARG A 55 -5.33 12.10 -0.47
CA ARG A 55 -6.01 10.82 -0.52
C ARG A 55 -5.38 9.91 -1.56
N HIS A 56 -4.94 8.75 -1.11
CA HIS A 56 -4.39 7.71 -1.97
C HIS A 56 -5.00 6.35 -1.66
N ARG A 57 -4.85 5.43 -2.62
CA ARG A 57 -5.04 3.99 -2.44
C ARG A 57 -3.87 3.26 -3.06
N VAL A 58 -3.23 2.41 -2.26
CA VAL A 58 -2.26 1.43 -2.77
C VAL A 58 -3.04 0.37 -3.54
N ASP A 59 -2.63 0.10 -4.78
CA ASP A 59 -3.26 -0.92 -5.61
C ASP A 59 -2.87 -2.31 -5.13
N ILE A 60 -3.84 -2.99 -4.53
CA ILE A 60 -3.73 -4.36 -4.02
C ILE A 60 -4.66 -5.32 -4.77
N SER A 61 -5.15 -4.96 -5.96
CA SER A 61 -6.12 -5.79 -6.70
C SER A 61 -5.56 -7.15 -7.16
N TRP A 62 -4.23 -7.30 -7.12
CA TRP A 62 -3.50 -8.53 -7.44
C TRP A 62 -3.37 -9.48 -6.24
N LEU A 63 -3.72 -9.03 -5.04
CA LEU A 63 -3.80 -9.90 -3.88
C LEU A 63 -5.04 -10.82 -3.97
N PRO A 64 -4.99 -12.02 -3.36
CA PRO A 64 -6.18 -12.83 -3.19
C PRO A 64 -7.24 -12.05 -2.44
N LYS A 65 -8.47 -12.04 -2.96
CA LYS A 65 -9.60 -11.54 -2.20
C LYS A 65 -9.80 -12.48 -1.02
N GLN A 66 -9.91 -11.94 0.19
CA GLN A 66 -10.31 -12.74 1.33
C GLN A 66 -11.68 -13.37 1.01
N ALA A 67 -11.75 -14.70 1.05
CA ALA A 67 -13.00 -15.45 1.00
C ALA A 67 -13.79 -15.24 2.29
#